data_AF-A0A7X8XBZ9-F1
#
_entry.id   AF-A0A7X8XBZ9-F1
#
_cell.length_a   1.000
_cell.length_b   1.000
_cell.length_c   1.000
_cell.angle_alpha   90.00
_cell.angle_beta   90.00
_cell.angle_gamma   90.00
#
_symmetry.space_group_name_H-M   'P 1'
#
loop_
_entity.id
_entity.type
_entity.pdbx_description
1 polymer ?
#
loop_
_entity_poly.entity_id
_entity_poly.type
_entity_poly.pdbx_seq_one_letter_code
_entity_poly.pdbx_strand_id
1 'polypeptide(L)'
;MRKIWLCKCAEYGHVDKGASARLAAALRAYGDTVELIDDLCHTAALDSERMQELASFDIGIACYPRAVKALFARWGLTASPILNLRTGSVSALAKELGVSEVPAEPFGESEAPEWIAWYPVIDYSRCVGCGKCVDFCMFGVYSKKDENKIAVEKPANCKTNCPACARMCPAQAIIFPKVGEVPINGAEPVATVKRDTKSTTGLMDKLKARNAAVKPRLFKDDPQ
;
A
#
# COMPACT_ATOMS: atom_id res chain seq x y z
N MET A 1 9.96 28.34 8.93
CA MET A 1 9.83 27.88 7.53
C MET A 1 10.14 26.40 7.52
N ARG A 2 9.16 25.55 7.19
CA ARG A 2 9.35 24.10 7.09
C ARG A 2 9.71 23.73 5.66
N LYS A 3 10.49 22.67 5.48
CA LYS A 3 10.69 21.98 4.21
C LYS A 3 9.69 20.83 4.11
N ILE A 4 8.82 20.89 3.11
CA ILE A 4 7.74 19.93 2.90
C ILE A 4 7.87 19.35 1.50
N TRP A 5 7.75 18.03 1.37
CA TRP A 5 7.57 17.40 0.06
C TRP A 5 6.17 16.83 -0.06
N LEU A 6 5.59 16.90 -1.25
CA LEU A 6 4.24 16.39 -1.54
C LEU A 6 4.25 15.48 -2.76
N CYS A 7 3.73 14.26 -2.60
CA CYS A 7 3.58 13.29 -3.68
C CYS A 7 2.26 13.48 -4.44
N LYS A 8 2.37 13.70 -5.75
CA LYS A 8 1.22 13.90 -6.66
C LYS A 8 0.53 12.59 -7.05
N CYS A 9 1.17 11.44 -6.82
CA CYS A 9 0.69 10.12 -7.26
C CYS A 9 0.30 10.09 -8.75
N ALA A 10 1.13 10.72 -9.59
CA ALA A 10 0.82 11.01 -10.98
C ALA A 10 0.51 9.76 -11.83
N GLU A 11 1.13 8.62 -11.51
CA GLU A 11 1.00 7.39 -12.29
C GLU A 11 -0.29 6.60 -12.05
N TYR A 12 -0.91 6.74 -10.87
CA TYR A 12 -2.04 5.88 -10.47
C TYR A 12 -3.26 6.66 -9.97
N GLY A 13 -3.13 7.98 -9.78
CA GLY A 13 -4.27 8.87 -9.55
C GLY A 13 -5.02 8.65 -8.24
N HIS A 14 -4.37 8.05 -7.22
CA HIS A 14 -4.99 7.89 -5.89
C HIS A 14 -5.16 9.22 -5.15
N VAL A 15 -4.55 10.29 -5.65
CA VAL A 15 -4.64 11.64 -5.11
C VAL A 15 -5.14 12.56 -6.22
N ASP A 16 -6.12 13.41 -5.91
CA ASP A 16 -6.61 14.42 -6.85
C ASP A 16 -5.46 15.40 -7.20
N LYS A 17 -5.19 15.56 -8.50
CA LYS A 17 -4.12 16.43 -8.99
C LYS A 17 -4.37 17.89 -8.59
N GLY A 18 -5.64 18.33 -8.65
CA GLY A 18 -6.03 19.68 -8.23
C GLY A 18 -5.88 19.90 -6.71
N ALA A 19 -6.15 18.89 -5.90
CA ALA A 19 -5.99 18.92 -4.45
C ALA A 19 -4.54 19.10 -4.02
N SER A 20 -3.63 18.33 -4.62
CA SER A 20 -2.19 18.44 -4.39
C SER A 20 -1.66 19.83 -4.73
N ALA A 21 -2.14 20.40 -5.84
CA ALA A 21 -1.80 21.74 -6.30
C ALA A 21 -2.19 22.83 -5.31
N ARG A 22 -3.47 22.83 -4.91
CA ARG A 22 -4.03 23.80 -3.95
C ARG A 22 -3.28 23.76 -2.63
N LEU A 23 -3.01 22.57 -2.11
CA LEU A 23 -2.29 22.41 -0.85
C LEU A 23 -0.85 22.95 -0.94
N ALA A 24 -0.14 22.64 -2.02
CA ALA A 24 1.23 23.14 -2.20
C ALA A 24 1.27 24.67 -2.34
N ALA A 25 0.34 25.26 -3.10
CA ALA A 25 0.22 26.71 -3.23
C ALA A 25 -0.10 27.38 -1.88
N ALA A 26 -1.04 26.83 -1.12
CA ALA A 26 -1.39 27.32 0.21
C ALA A 26 -0.17 27.28 1.15
N LEU A 27 0.56 26.17 1.22
CA LEU A 27 1.73 26.05 2.09
C LEU A 27 2.85 27.04 1.72
N ARG A 28 3.11 27.24 0.42
CA ARG A 28 4.08 28.25 -0.04
C ARG A 28 3.68 29.67 0.34
N ALA A 29 2.39 30.01 0.22
CA ALA A 29 1.88 31.32 0.59
C ALA A 29 2.06 31.63 2.09
N TYR A 30 2.08 30.59 2.93
CA TYR A 30 2.32 30.70 4.37
C TYR A 30 3.81 30.60 4.76
N GLY A 31 4.72 30.61 3.77
CA GLY A 31 6.15 30.69 3.98
C GLY A 31 6.86 29.34 4.19
N ASP A 32 6.23 28.22 3.82
CA ASP A 32 6.90 26.93 3.76
C ASP A 32 7.59 26.72 2.40
N THR A 33 8.71 26.00 2.41
CA THR A 33 9.35 25.54 1.17
C THR A 33 8.74 24.21 0.77
N VAL A 34 7.97 24.20 -0.32
CA VAL A 34 7.25 23.00 -0.78
C VAL A 34 7.82 22.48 -2.08
N GLU A 35 8.23 21.21 -2.06
CA GLU A 35 8.65 20.47 -3.23
C GLU A 35 7.58 19.46 -3.67
N LEU A 36 7.33 19.35 -4.98
CA LEU A 36 6.39 18.39 -5.54
C LEU A 36 7.15 17.26 -6.20
N ILE A 37 6.75 16.02 -5.89
CA ILE A 37 7.27 14.81 -6.56
C ILE A 37 6.13 14.14 -7.33
N ASP A 38 6.43 13.66 -8.55
CA ASP A 38 5.42 13.02 -9.41
C ASP A 38 4.88 11.73 -8.80
N ASP A 39 5.77 10.80 -8.48
CA ASP A 39 5.41 9.53 -7.89
C ASP A 39 6.51 9.04 -6.93
N LEU A 40 6.16 9.00 -5.64
CA LEU A 40 7.06 8.51 -4.61
C LEU A 40 7.41 7.02 -4.80
N CYS A 41 6.49 6.21 -5.34
CA CYS A 41 6.77 4.77 -5.52
C CYS A 41 7.83 4.59 -6.60
N HIS A 42 7.79 5.38 -7.66
CA HIS A 42 8.82 5.38 -8.70
C HIS A 42 10.17 5.84 -8.15
N THR A 43 10.18 6.98 -7.46
CA THR A 43 11.39 7.53 -6.83
C THR A 43 12.03 6.49 -5.89
N ALA A 44 11.23 5.91 -5.00
CA ALA A 44 11.68 4.89 -4.05
C ALA A 44 12.10 3.57 -4.70
N ALA A 45 11.73 3.33 -5.97
CA ALA A 45 12.17 2.14 -6.68
C ALA A 45 13.62 2.26 -7.18
N LEU A 46 14.01 3.46 -7.61
CA LEU A 46 15.20 3.68 -8.46
C LEU A 46 16.27 4.58 -7.84
N ASP A 47 15.90 5.52 -6.96
CA ASP A 47 16.78 6.61 -6.56
C ASP A 47 16.95 6.70 -5.04
N SER A 48 18.02 6.06 -4.53
CA SER A 48 18.31 6.04 -3.10
C SER A 48 18.80 7.38 -2.57
N GLU A 49 19.53 8.15 -3.37
CA GLU A 49 20.04 9.48 -2.99
C GLU A 49 18.86 10.43 -2.80
N ARG A 50 17.93 10.41 -3.76
CA ARG A 50 16.71 11.20 -3.65
C ARG A 50 15.86 10.81 -2.44
N MET A 51 15.79 9.52 -2.11
CA MET A 51 15.11 9.08 -0.89
C MET A 51 15.80 9.58 0.38
N GLN A 52 17.14 9.71 0.40
CA GLN A 52 17.88 10.31 1.52
C GLN A 52 17.57 11.80 1.65
N GLU A 53 17.52 12.52 0.54
CA GLU A 53 17.13 13.94 0.53
C GLU A 53 15.72 14.12 1.11
N LEU A 54 14.73 13.36 0.61
CA LEU A 54 13.34 13.44 1.09
C LEU A 54 13.21 13.07 2.58
N ALA A 55 14.09 12.22 3.11
CA ALA A 55 14.12 11.87 4.53
C ALA A 55 14.59 13.04 5.41
N SER A 56 15.35 13.99 4.85
CA SER A 56 15.85 15.18 5.56
C SER A 56 14.83 16.32 5.68
N PHE A 57 13.67 16.20 5.01
CA PHE A 57 12.60 17.20 5.08
C PHE A 57 11.84 17.10 6.40
N ASP A 58 11.22 18.20 6.82
CA ASP A 58 10.47 18.25 8.07
C ASP A 58 9.19 17.43 8.01
N ILE A 59 8.49 17.45 6.86
CA ILE A 59 7.19 16.79 6.67
C ILE A 59 7.09 16.21 5.25
N GLY A 60 6.53 15.00 5.14
CA GLY A 60 6.09 14.42 3.88
C GLY A 60 4.57 14.37 3.77
N ILE A 61 4.00 14.77 2.64
CA ILE A 61 2.56 14.67 2.36
C ILE A 61 2.35 13.69 1.22
N ALA A 62 1.77 12.52 1.50
CA ALA A 62 1.74 11.43 0.52
C ALA A 62 0.61 10.42 0.77
N CYS A 63 0.86 9.15 0.42
CA CYS A 63 -0.06 8.04 0.66
C CYS A 63 -0.16 7.70 2.17
N TYR A 64 -0.75 6.56 2.50
CA TYR A 64 -0.81 6.08 3.88
C TYR A 64 0.58 6.09 4.54
N PRO A 65 0.71 6.62 5.78
CA PRO A 65 1.99 6.75 6.48
C PRO A 65 2.76 5.44 6.57
N ARG A 66 2.06 4.32 6.80
CA ARG A 66 2.66 2.98 6.88
C ARG A 66 3.26 2.52 5.54
N ALA A 67 2.61 2.82 4.41
CA ALA A 67 3.19 2.55 3.08
C ALA A 67 4.46 3.39 2.84
N VAL A 68 4.39 4.68 3.18
CA VAL A 68 5.52 5.60 3.01
C VAL A 68 6.71 5.16 3.87
N LYS A 69 6.50 4.86 5.15
CA LYS A 69 7.54 4.34 6.03
C LYS A 69 8.19 3.07 5.47
N ALA A 70 7.41 2.16 4.90
CA ALA A 70 7.95 0.94 4.27
C ALA A 70 8.79 1.24 2.99
N LEU A 71 8.44 2.27 2.22
CA LEU A 71 9.24 2.74 1.08
C LEU A 71 10.61 3.27 1.53
N PHE A 72 10.67 4.09 2.58
CA PHE A 72 11.93 4.58 3.16
C PHE A 72 12.75 3.47 3.81
N ALA A 73 12.09 2.56 4.54
CA ALA A 73 12.76 1.45 5.23
C ALA A 73 13.47 0.48 4.28
N ARG A 74 13.02 0.39 3.01
CA ARG A 74 13.72 -0.37 1.96
C ARG A 74 15.18 0.06 1.79
N TRP A 75 15.44 1.36 1.97
CA TRP A 75 16.77 1.97 1.86
C TRP A 75 17.48 2.12 3.21
N GLY A 76 16.92 1.54 4.28
CA GLY A 76 17.44 1.73 5.65
C GLY A 76 17.17 3.12 6.21
N LEU A 77 16.25 3.88 5.61
CA LEU A 77 15.94 5.24 6.01
C LEU A 77 14.71 5.29 6.91
N THR A 78 14.66 6.31 7.76
CA THR A 78 13.47 6.65 8.54
C THR A 78 12.77 7.81 7.87
N ALA A 79 11.50 7.64 7.51
CA ALA A 79 10.70 8.73 6.96
C ALA A 79 10.44 9.81 8.02
N SER A 80 10.44 11.07 7.60
CA SER A 80 9.92 12.19 8.39
C SER A 80 8.42 12.00 8.70
N PRO A 81 7.82 12.81 9.61
CA PRO A 81 6.38 12.77 9.83
C PRO A 81 5.58 12.82 8.51
N ILE A 82 4.71 11.83 8.32
CA ILE A 82 3.93 11.67 7.09
C ILE A 82 2.47 12.03 7.33
N LEU A 83 1.97 12.99 6.57
CA LEU A 83 0.56 13.33 6.50
C LEU A 83 -0.12 12.55 5.37
N ASN A 84 -1.27 11.97 5.70
CA ASN A 84 -2.01 11.09 4.79
C ASN A 84 -2.93 11.90 3.86
N LEU A 85 -2.56 12.03 2.61
CA LEU A 85 -3.35 12.67 1.55
C LEU A 85 -4.24 11.68 0.78
N ARG A 86 -4.05 10.37 0.96
CA ARG A 86 -4.85 9.36 0.23
C ARG A 86 -6.30 9.29 0.66
N THR A 87 -6.54 9.44 1.96
CA THR A 87 -7.90 9.45 2.53
C THR A 87 -8.22 10.72 3.29
N GLY A 88 -7.24 11.61 3.49
CA GLY A 88 -7.46 12.94 4.03
C GLY A 88 -8.06 13.87 2.99
N SER A 89 -8.77 14.91 3.44
CA SER A 89 -9.15 16.03 2.58
C SER A 89 -8.07 17.11 2.62
N VAL A 90 -7.97 17.91 1.56
CA VAL A 90 -7.12 19.11 1.54
C VAL A 90 -7.48 20.04 2.69
N SER A 91 -8.77 20.21 2.98
CA SER A 91 -9.25 21.04 4.08
C SER A 91 -8.79 20.58 5.46
N ALA A 92 -8.79 19.27 5.70
CA ALA A 92 -8.33 18.71 6.97
C ALA A 92 -6.82 18.90 7.13
N LEU A 93 -6.05 18.66 6.06
CA LEU A 93 -4.60 18.87 6.05
C LEU A 93 -4.21 20.34 6.17
N ALA A 94 -4.94 21.22 5.47
CA ALA A 94 -4.74 22.67 5.56
C ALA A 94 -4.95 23.14 7.01
N LYS A 95 -6.02 22.67 7.66
CA LYS A 95 -6.28 22.94 9.08
C LYS A 95 -5.18 22.38 10.00
N GLU A 96 -4.73 21.15 9.78
CA GLU A 96 -3.65 20.53 10.56
C GLU A 96 -2.32 21.29 10.41
N LEU A 97 -2.06 21.83 9.21
CA LEU A 97 -0.86 22.59 8.89
C LEU A 97 -0.95 24.09 9.23
N GLY A 98 -2.13 24.56 9.68
CA GLY A 98 -2.38 25.95 10.05
C GLY A 98 -2.50 26.91 8.87
N VAL A 99 -2.89 26.43 7.69
CA VAL A 99 -3.00 27.21 6.45
C VAL A 99 -4.45 27.32 5.98
N SER A 100 -4.82 28.47 5.40
CA SER A 100 -6.10 28.64 4.71
C SER A 100 -5.98 28.19 3.26
N GLU A 101 -7.04 27.60 2.70
CA GLU A 101 -7.06 27.15 1.31
C GLU A 101 -6.90 28.33 0.33
N VAL A 102 -6.11 28.11 -0.71
CA VAL A 102 -5.82 29.10 -1.77
C VAL A 102 -6.30 28.54 -3.11
N PRO A 103 -6.76 29.39 -4.06
CA PRO A 103 -7.14 28.95 -5.40
C PRO A 103 -6.05 28.11 -6.08
N ALA A 104 -6.48 27.15 -6.90
CA ALA A 104 -5.56 26.23 -7.59
C ALA A 104 -4.67 26.99 -8.57
N GLU A 105 -3.36 26.74 -8.52
CA GLU A 105 -2.47 27.10 -9.61
C GLU A 105 -2.56 26.06 -10.75
N PRO A 106 -2.46 26.48 -12.02
CA PRO A 106 -2.44 25.55 -13.15
C PRO A 106 -1.27 24.58 -13.00
N PHE A 107 -1.56 23.29 -13.17
CA PHE A 107 -0.58 22.23 -13.02
C PHE A 107 0.00 21.82 -14.36
N GLY A 108 1.34 21.74 -14.42
CA GLY A 108 2.04 21.16 -15.55
C GLY A 108 1.70 19.68 -15.71
N GLU A 109 1.65 19.23 -16.95
CA GLU A 109 1.54 17.82 -17.30
C GLU A 109 2.83 17.10 -16.87
N SER A 110 2.69 15.89 -16.32
CA SER A 110 3.84 15.02 -16.08
C SER A 110 3.95 14.02 -17.23
N GLU A 111 5.16 13.78 -17.72
CA GLU A 111 5.40 12.69 -18.67
C GLU A 111 5.12 11.34 -17.99
N ALA A 112 4.47 10.43 -18.72
CA ALA A 112 4.17 9.10 -18.22
C ALA A 112 5.45 8.24 -18.31
N PRO A 113 5.88 7.60 -17.21
CA PRO A 113 7.08 6.77 -17.23
C PRO A 113 6.84 5.47 -18.02
N GLU A 114 7.93 4.92 -18.57
CA GLU A 114 7.92 3.66 -19.33
C GLU A 114 7.51 2.45 -18.47
N TRP A 115 7.81 2.49 -17.17
CA TRP A 115 7.45 1.45 -16.20
C TRP A 115 6.59 2.03 -15.07
N ILE A 116 5.44 1.39 -14.83
CA ILE A 116 4.60 1.68 -13.66
C ILE A 116 5.26 1.06 -12.45
N ALA A 117 5.50 1.85 -11.41
CA ALA A 117 6.18 1.44 -10.19
C ALA A 117 5.30 0.52 -9.31
N TRP A 118 4.91 -0.63 -9.85
CA TRP A 118 4.13 -1.68 -9.21
C TRP A 118 5.06 -2.70 -8.56
N TYR A 119 5.20 -2.65 -7.25
CA TYR A 119 6.00 -3.60 -6.49
C TYR A 119 5.58 -3.63 -5.01
N PRO A 120 5.91 -4.71 -4.29
CA PRO A 120 5.68 -4.79 -2.85
C PRO A 120 6.73 -3.97 -2.08
N VAL A 121 6.34 -3.43 -0.93
CA VAL A 121 7.24 -2.98 0.12
C VAL A 121 6.92 -3.70 1.43
N ILE A 122 7.91 -3.77 2.33
CA ILE A 122 7.81 -4.57 3.56
C ILE A 122 7.72 -3.63 4.75
N ASP A 123 6.66 -3.80 5.53
CA ASP A 123 6.54 -3.25 6.87
C ASP A 123 7.31 -4.12 7.86
N TYR A 124 8.55 -3.72 8.13
CA TYR A 124 9.43 -4.46 9.03
C TYR A 124 8.98 -4.45 10.49
N SER A 125 8.07 -3.56 10.90
CA SER A 125 7.50 -3.60 12.26
C SER A 125 6.57 -4.80 12.47
N ARG A 126 6.07 -5.40 11.38
CA ARG A 126 5.17 -6.56 11.40
C ARG A 126 5.80 -7.81 10.83
N CYS A 127 6.80 -7.68 9.95
CA CYS A 127 7.42 -8.81 9.29
C CYS A 127 8.11 -9.73 10.32
N VAL A 128 7.71 -11.00 10.35
CA VAL A 128 8.30 -12.03 11.23
C VAL A 128 9.36 -12.89 10.53
N GLY A 129 9.82 -12.50 9.34
CA GLY A 129 10.87 -13.23 8.62
C GLY A 129 10.48 -14.62 8.08
N CYS A 130 9.19 -15.01 8.09
CA CYS A 130 8.76 -16.39 7.79
C CYS A 130 9.05 -16.92 6.38
N GLY A 131 9.56 -16.11 5.45
CA GLY A 131 9.98 -16.54 4.12
C GLY A 131 8.87 -16.84 3.09
N LYS A 132 7.60 -16.97 3.50
CA LYS A 132 6.50 -17.40 2.60
C LYS A 132 6.36 -16.56 1.32
N CYS A 133 6.64 -15.26 1.37
CA CYS A 133 6.59 -14.39 0.19
C CYS A 133 7.71 -14.70 -0.82
N VAL A 134 8.88 -15.15 -0.34
CA VAL A 134 10.00 -15.60 -1.17
C VAL A 134 9.61 -16.89 -1.88
N ASP A 135 9.08 -17.86 -1.15
CA ASP A 135 8.72 -19.17 -1.70
C ASP A 135 7.55 -19.09 -2.70
N PHE A 136 6.63 -18.14 -2.49
CA PHE A 136 5.47 -17.97 -3.36
C PHE A 136 5.77 -17.17 -4.62
N CYS A 137 6.70 -16.22 -4.58
CA CYS A 137 6.91 -15.30 -5.69
C CYS A 137 7.73 -15.95 -6.81
N MET A 138 7.05 -16.47 -7.82
CA MET A 138 7.68 -17.05 -9.02
C MET A 138 8.50 -16.05 -9.86
N PHE A 139 8.35 -14.74 -9.62
CA PHE A 139 9.03 -13.69 -10.38
C PHE A 139 10.37 -13.26 -9.76
N GLY A 140 10.78 -13.85 -8.62
CA GLY A 140 12.06 -13.55 -7.99
C GLY A 140 12.18 -12.11 -7.47
N VAL A 141 11.06 -11.53 -7.00
CA VAL A 141 11.01 -10.16 -6.47
C VAL A 141 11.74 -10.03 -5.13
N TYR A 142 11.70 -11.09 -4.31
CA TYR A 142 12.21 -11.09 -2.94
C TYR A 142 13.51 -11.89 -2.81
N SER A 143 14.30 -11.55 -1.79
CA SER A 143 15.45 -12.34 -1.33
C SER A 143 15.44 -12.47 0.20
N LYS A 144 16.10 -13.52 0.70
CA LYS A 144 16.46 -13.64 2.12
C LYS A 144 17.87 -13.05 2.29
N LYS A 145 18.00 -11.98 3.06
CA LYS A 145 19.30 -11.35 3.39
C LYS A 145 19.97 -12.07 4.56
N ASP A 146 19.18 -12.34 5.60
CA ASP A 146 19.58 -13.05 6.82
C ASP A 146 18.47 -14.02 7.23
N GLU A 147 18.69 -14.84 8.27
CA GLU A 147 17.72 -15.87 8.72
C GLU A 147 16.30 -15.32 8.92
N ASN A 148 16.17 -14.07 9.38
CA ASN A 148 14.87 -13.44 9.67
C ASN A 148 14.60 -12.16 8.86
N LYS A 149 15.43 -11.82 7.86
CA LYS A 149 15.30 -10.56 7.10
C LYS A 149 15.06 -10.83 5.63
N ILE A 150 13.88 -10.42 5.16
CA ILE A 150 13.46 -10.51 3.76
C ILE A 150 13.54 -9.12 3.14
N ALA A 151 14.06 -9.02 1.92
CA ALA A 151 14.14 -7.76 1.18
C ALA A 151 13.48 -7.86 -0.20
N VAL A 152 13.05 -6.72 -0.75
CA VAL A 152 12.55 -6.58 -2.12
C VAL A 152 13.72 -6.12 -3.00
N GLU A 153 14.38 -7.07 -3.65
CA GLU A 153 15.56 -6.81 -4.47
C GLU A 153 15.23 -6.43 -5.91
N LYS A 154 14.24 -7.10 -6.52
CA LYS A 154 13.89 -6.93 -7.93
C LYS A 154 12.47 -6.39 -8.06
N PRO A 155 12.21 -5.12 -7.68
CA PRO A 155 10.87 -4.54 -7.71
C PRO A 155 10.26 -4.56 -9.12
N ALA A 156 11.06 -4.28 -10.15
CA ALA A 156 10.64 -4.28 -11.56
C ALA A 156 10.19 -5.65 -12.08
N ASN A 157 10.59 -6.75 -11.43
CA ASN A 157 10.14 -8.09 -11.80
C ASN A 157 8.70 -8.39 -11.34
N CYS A 158 8.12 -7.56 -10.47
CA CYS A 158 6.78 -7.82 -9.95
C CYS A 158 5.75 -7.74 -11.08
N LYS A 159 4.96 -8.80 -11.26
CA LYS A 159 3.86 -8.79 -12.23
C LYS A 159 2.85 -7.70 -11.85
N THR A 160 2.68 -6.73 -12.73
CA THR A 160 1.70 -5.64 -12.57
C THR A 160 0.32 -6.19 -12.22
N ASN A 161 -0.35 -5.53 -11.27
CA ASN A 161 -1.66 -5.90 -10.74
C ASN A 161 -1.74 -7.25 -9.99
N CYS A 162 -0.60 -7.83 -9.58
CA CYS A 162 -0.56 -9.05 -8.76
C CYS A 162 -0.14 -8.78 -7.29
N PRO A 163 -1.10 -8.64 -6.34
CA PRO A 163 -0.80 -8.51 -4.92
C PRO A 163 -0.91 -9.83 -4.14
N ALA A 164 -0.81 -10.99 -4.81
CA ALA A 164 -1.12 -12.29 -4.21
C ALA A 164 -0.22 -12.64 -3.01
N CYS A 165 1.06 -12.26 -3.06
CA CYS A 165 1.99 -12.44 -1.93
C CYS A 165 1.59 -11.65 -0.68
N ALA A 166 0.85 -10.54 -0.82
CA ALA A 166 0.35 -9.78 0.32
C ALA A 166 -0.83 -10.48 1.01
N ARG A 167 -1.72 -11.11 0.25
CA ARG A 167 -2.89 -11.83 0.80
C ARG A 167 -2.51 -13.03 1.65
N MET A 168 -1.40 -13.69 1.34
CA MET A 168 -0.92 -14.85 2.07
C MET A 168 0.01 -14.52 3.24
N CYS A 169 0.42 -13.25 3.39
CA CYS A 169 1.33 -12.86 4.45
C CYS A 169 0.61 -12.96 5.81
N PRO A 170 1.00 -13.87 6.71
CA PRO A 170 0.27 -14.09 7.97
C PRO A 170 0.35 -12.89 8.91
N ALA A 171 1.39 -12.06 8.77
CA ALA A 171 1.58 -10.85 9.56
C ALA A 171 1.01 -9.58 8.87
N GLN A 172 0.47 -9.71 7.66
CA GLN A 172 0.01 -8.59 6.82
C GLN A 172 1.09 -7.52 6.61
N ALA A 173 2.37 -7.93 6.55
CA ALA A 173 3.54 -7.04 6.46
C ALA A 173 3.87 -6.61 5.03
N ILE A 174 3.35 -7.28 4.00
CA ILE A 174 3.60 -6.91 2.60
C ILE A 174 2.56 -5.87 2.18
N ILE A 175 3.04 -4.75 1.65
CA ILE A 175 2.24 -3.60 1.23
C ILE A 175 2.44 -3.36 -0.26
N PHE A 176 1.36 -3.10 -0.99
CA PHE A 176 1.38 -2.56 -2.34
C PHE A 176 0.72 -1.19 -2.33
N PRO A 177 1.48 -0.09 -2.33
CA PRO A 177 0.91 1.26 -2.20
C PRO A 177 -0.14 1.58 -3.27
N LYS A 178 0.00 1.05 -4.48
CA LYS A 178 -0.92 1.31 -5.61
C LYS A 178 -2.19 0.44 -5.60
N VAL A 179 -2.31 -0.57 -4.74
CA VAL A 179 -3.52 -1.39 -4.59
C VAL A 179 -4.62 -0.60 -3.88
N GLY A 180 -5.90 -0.83 -4.19
CA GLY A 180 -7.03 -0.26 -3.46
C GLY A 180 -7.43 -1.03 -2.20
N GLU A 181 -7.22 -2.35 -2.17
CA GLU A 181 -7.57 -3.28 -1.08
C GLU A 181 -6.88 -2.95 0.24
N VAL A 182 -7.65 -2.74 1.31
CA VAL A 182 -7.18 -2.56 2.69
C VAL A 182 -6.98 -3.93 3.35
N PRO A 183 -5.87 -4.18 4.09
CA PRO A 183 -4.77 -3.27 4.41
C PRO A 183 -3.54 -3.43 3.50
N ILE A 184 -3.67 -4.12 2.36
CA ILE A 184 -2.58 -4.34 1.40
C ILE A 184 -2.06 -3.01 0.86
N ASN A 185 -2.94 -2.02 0.71
CA ASN A 185 -2.62 -0.67 0.26
C ASN A 185 -1.79 0.16 1.26
N GLY A 186 -1.51 -0.37 2.45
CA GLY A 186 -0.76 0.29 3.51
C GLY A 186 -1.61 1.07 4.50
N ALA A 187 -2.94 0.97 4.44
CA ALA A 187 -3.78 1.35 5.56
C ALA A 187 -3.46 0.48 6.80
N GLU A 188 -3.83 0.97 7.97
CA GLU A 188 -3.66 0.21 9.20
C GLU A 188 -4.52 -1.07 9.17
N PRO A 189 -3.93 -2.25 9.45
CA PRO A 189 -4.70 -3.49 9.52
C PRO A 189 -5.72 -3.42 10.64
N VAL A 190 -7.00 -3.54 10.30
CA VAL A 190 -8.05 -3.75 11.29
C VAL A 190 -7.81 -5.12 11.91
N ALA A 191 -7.73 -5.20 13.25
CA ALA A 191 -7.61 -6.47 13.95
C ALA A 191 -8.77 -7.37 13.51
N THR A 192 -8.48 -8.41 12.75
CA THR A 192 -9.48 -9.42 12.43
C THR A 192 -9.78 -10.14 13.73
N VAL A 193 -10.97 -9.90 14.29
CA VAL A 193 -11.57 -10.82 15.25
C VAL A 193 -11.55 -12.16 14.53
N LYS A 194 -10.68 -13.07 14.97
CA LYS A 194 -10.71 -14.46 14.53
C LYS A 194 -12.12 -14.92 14.85
N ARG A 195 -12.98 -15.04 13.84
CA ARG A 195 -14.24 -15.75 14.00
C ARG A 195 -13.82 -17.17 14.35
N ASP A 196 -13.92 -17.50 15.63
CA ASP A 196 -13.81 -18.86 16.09
C ASP A 196 -14.76 -19.69 15.24
N THR A 197 -14.21 -20.52 14.36
CA THR A 197 -14.96 -21.46 13.52
C THR A 197 -15.51 -22.64 14.32
N LYS A 198 -15.62 -22.48 15.65
CA LYS A 198 -16.34 -23.41 16.52
C LYS A 198 -17.77 -22.90 16.69
N SER A 199 -18.72 -23.69 16.16
CA SER A 199 -20.17 -23.49 16.18
C SER A 199 -20.69 -22.74 14.95
N THR A 200 -21.54 -23.27 14.07
CA THR A 200 -22.66 -24.21 14.25
C THR A 200 -22.92 -25.00 12.95
N THR A 201 -23.02 -26.34 13.04
CA THR A 201 -23.35 -27.32 11.97
C THR A 201 -22.53 -27.20 10.70
N GLY A 202 -21.50 -28.06 10.59
CA GLY A 202 -20.62 -28.08 9.43
C GLY A 202 -21.40 -28.35 8.15
N LEU A 203 -20.91 -27.81 7.03
CA LEU A 203 -21.43 -28.11 5.69
C LEU A 203 -21.58 -29.63 5.45
N MET A 204 -20.69 -30.41 6.05
CA MET A 204 -20.71 -31.87 6.01
C MET A 204 -21.91 -32.49 6.73
N ASP A 205 -22.38 -31.92 7.84
CA ASP A 205 -23.57 -32.41 8.55
C ASP A 205 -24.84 -32.13 7.76
N LYS A 206 -24.90 -30.96 7.11
CA LYS A 206 -26.01 -30.60 6.20
C LYS A 206 -26.01 -31.46 4.93
N LEU A 207 -24.85 -31.76 4.37
CA LEU A 207 -24.72 -32.67 3.21
C LEU A 207 -25.10 -34.11 3.57
N LYS A 208 -24.70 -34.59 4.75
CA LYS A 208 -25.10 -35.91 5.26
C LYS A 208 -26.61 -36.02 5.48
N ALA A 209 -27.22 -35.02 6.11
CA ALA A 209 -28.68 -34.99 6.30
C ALA A 209 -29.44 -34.98 4.97
N ARG A 210 -28.96 -34.23 3.97
CA ARG A 210 -29.55 -34.20 2.63
C ARG A 210 -29.42 -35.54 1.89
N ASN A 211 -28.27 -36.20 1.99
CA ASN A 211 -28.05 -37.51 1.37
C ASN A 211 -28.79 -38.64 2.11
N ALA A 212 -29.09 -38.50 3.40
CA ALA A 212 -29.91 -39.44 4.15
C ALA A 212 -31.41 -39.31 3.81
N ALA A 213 -31.87 -38.10 3.48
CA ALA A 213 -33.27 -37.83 3.12
C ALA A 213 -33.61 -38.17 1.65
N VAL A 214 -32.61 -38.33 0.79
CA VAL A 214 -32.79 -38.65 -0.63
C VAL A 214 -31.85 -39.80 -0.98
N LYS A 215 -32.38 -41.03 -1.12
CA LYS A 215 -31.69 -42.07 -1.89
C LYS A 215 -31.81 -41.66 -3.36
N PRO A 216 -30.75 -41.15 -4.01
CA PRO A 216 -30.84 -40.84 -5.42
C PRO A 216 -30.93 -42.18 -6.16
N ARG A 217 -31.97 -42.37 -6.96
CA ARG A 217 -31.97 -43.46 -7.94
C ARG A 217 -30.87 -43.19 -8.94
N LEU A 218 -29.79 -43.94 -8.81
CA LEU A 218 -28.65 -43.82 -9.71
C LEU A 218 -28.90 -44.58 -11.02
N PHE A 219 -29.86 -45.51 -11.03
CA PHE A 219 -30.21 -46.32 -12.19
C PHE A 219 -31.72 -46.39 -12.39
N LYS A 220 -32.13 -46.67 -13.64
CA LYS A 220 -33.54 -46.62 -14.08
C LYS A 220 -34.44 -47.68 -13.42
N ASP A 221 -33.84 -48.73 -12.85
CA ASP A 221 -34.53 -49.94 -12.37
C ASP A 221 -34.69 -50.04 -10.84
N ASP A 222 -34.36 -48.98 -10.09
CA ASP A 222 -34.58 -48.99 -8.63
C ASP A 222 -36.10 -49.09 -8.30
N PRO A 223 -36.53 -49.90 -7.31
CA PRO A 223 -37.95 -50.05 -6.94
C PRO A 223 -38.53 -48.80 -6.25
N GLN A 224 -39.84 -48.56 -6.46
CA GLN A 224 -40.62 -47.40 -5.92
C GLN A 224 -40.79 -47.44 -4.42
#